data_AF-A0A554LA72-F1
#
_entry.id   AF-A0A554LA72-F1
#
_cell.length_a   1.000
_cell.length_b   1.000
_cell.length_c   1.000
_cell.angle_alpha   90.00
_cell.angle_beta   90.00
_cell.angle_gamma   90.00
#
_symmetry.space_group_name_H-M   'P 1'
#
loop_
_entity.id
_entity.type
_entity.pdbx_description
1 polymer ?
#
loop_
_entity_poly.entity_id
_entity_poly.type
_entity_poly.pdbx_seq_one_letter_code
_entity_poly.pdbx_strand_id
1 'polypeptide(L)'
;MEPKISLPIAFLLVCYIALTDIIGIILVFLALDDFWIIDILTFPITQLYFRMKGIGAEYDLSMNLLELIPYVGALPLRTIGVCMVIYADRHPESQVAQKIQSIAQKMPVKKPGVPKIPISTSK
;
A
#
# COMPACT_ATOMS: atom_id res chain seq x y z
N MET A 1 -0.74 -1.82 -20.23
CA MET A 1 -1.88 -2.50 -19.58
C MET A 1 -2.96 -1.45 -19.38
N GLU A 2 -4.22 -1.76 -19.70
CA GLU A 2 -5.31 -0.83 -19.39
C GLU A 2 -5.58 -0.82 -17.88
N PRO A 3 -5.90 0.35 -17.28
CA PRO A 3 -6.24 0.44 -15.86
C PRO A 3 -7.48 -0.42 -15.55
N LYS A 4 -7.44 -1.22 -14.49
CA LYS A 4 -8.60 -2.03 -14.06
C LYS A 4 -9.66 -1.16 -13.38
N ILE A 5 -9.26 -0.01 -12.83
CA ILE A 5 -10.16 0.99 -12.26
C ILE A 5 -10.37 2.13 -13.27
N SER A 6 -11.62 2.30 -13.70
CA SER A 6 -11.99 3.44 -14.55
C SER A 6 -11.84 4.76 -13.79
N LEU A 7 -11.50 5.84 -14.50
CA LEU A 7 -11.29 7.16 -13.89
C LEU A 7 -12.51 7.67 -13.10
N PRO A 8 -13.76 7.55 -13.60
CA PRO A 8 -14.94 7.99 -12.86
C PRO A 8 -15.11 7.23 -11.54
N ILE A 9 -14.89 5.91 -11.55
CA ILE A 9 -15.04 5.09 -10.33
C ILE A 9 -13.90 5.37 -9.35
N ALA A 10 -12.67 5.54 -9.84
CA ALA A 10 -11.55 5.95 -9.01
C ALA A 10 -11.83 7.29 -8.30
N PHE A 11 -12.36 8.27 -9.03
CA PHE A 11 -12.74 9.57 -8.47
C PHE A 11 -13.82 9.44 -7.39
N LEU A 12 -14.90 8.71 -7.67
CA LEU A 12 -15.98 8.48 -6.70
C LEU A 12 -15.48 7.76 -5.44
N LEU A 13 -14.61 6.76 -5.61
CA LEU A 13 -14.04 6.01 -4.49
C LEU A 13 -13.16 6.89 -3.60
N VAL A 14 -12.31 7.73 -4.21
CA VAL A 14 -11.49 8.71 -3.46
C VAL A 14 -12.39 9.74 -2.76
N CYS A 15 -13.42 10.27 -3.43
CA CYS A 15 -14.34 11.22 -2.80
C CYS A 15 -15.10 10.62 -1.62
N TYR A 16 -15.56 9.37 -1.74
CA TYR A 16 -16.25 8.66 -0.66
C TYR A 16 -15.34 8.48 0.56
N ILE A 17 -14.10 8.03 0.35
CA ILE A 17 -13.15 7.77 1.43
C ILE A 17 -12.62 9.07 2.05
N ALA A 18 -12.34 10.08 1.23
CA ALA A 18 -11.96 11.40 1.73
C ALA A 18 -13.06 12.03 2.60
N LEU A 19 -14.33 11.81 2.25
CA LEU A 19 -15.45 12.26 3.07
C LEU A 19 -15.47 11.56 4.44
N THR A 20 -15.22 10.25 4.48
CA THR A 20 -15.16 9.51 5.75
C THR A 20 -13.99 9.94 6.62
N ASP A 21 -12.83 10.24 6.02
CA ASP A 21 -11.66 10.74 6.75
C ASP A 21 -11.93 12.14 7.33
N ILE A 22 -12.60 13.03 6.59
CA ILE A 22 -13.02 14.35 7.09
C ILE A 22 -13.98 14.21 8.28
N ILE A 23 -14.94 13.29 8.20
CA ILE A 23 -15.87 13.01 9.31
C ILE A 23 -15.09 12.51 10.52
N GLY A 24 -14.18 11.54 10.35
CA GLY A 24 -13.31 11.04 11.43
C GLY A 24 -12.49 12.15 12.08
N ILE A 25 -11.86 13.02 11.28
CA ILE A 25 -11.09 14.18 11.77
C ILE A 25 -11.98 15.12 12.60
N ILE A 26 -13.19 15.43 12.12
CA ILE A 26 -14.13 16.30 12.85
C ILE A 26 -14.53 15.68 14.18
N LEU A 27 -14.82 14.37 14.21
CA LEU A 27 -15.19 13.65 15.43
C LEU A 27 -14.05 13.71 16.47
N VAL A 28 -12.81 13.48 16.04
CA VAL A 28 -11.62 13.62 16.89
C VAL A 28 -11.49 15.03 17.49
N PHE A 29 -11.73 16.09 16.71
CA PHE A 29 -11.70 17.48 17.23
C PHE A 29 -12.83 17.80 18.21
N LEU A 30 -13.97 17.13 18.08
CA LEU A 30 -15.10 17.25 19.02
C LEU A 30 -14.94 16.38 20.26
N ALA A 31 -13.80 15.68 20.40
CA ALA A 31 -13.58 14.64 21.41
C ALA A 31 -14.67 13.55 21.40
N LEU A 32 -15.34 13.39 20.26
CA LEU A 32 -16.27 12.30 19.99
C LEU A 32 -15.44 11.15 19.42
N ASP A 33 -15.36 10.06 20.17
CA ASP A 33 -14.75 8.83 19.68
C ASP A 33 -15.74 8.11 18.76
N ASP A 34 -15.31 7.80 17.54
CA ASP A 34 -16.11 7.06 16.56
C ASP A 34 -16.01 5.54 16.75
N PHE A 35 -15.31 5.05 17.80
CA PHE A 35 -15.24 3.64 18.22
C PHE A 35 -14.97 2.67 17.08
N TRP A 36 -14.20 3.10 16.08
CA TRP A 36 -13.93 2.33 14.86
C TRP A 36 -15.17 1.98 14.03
N ILE A 37 -16.30 2.66 14.23
CA ILE A 37 -17.53 2.46 13.46
C ILE A 37 -17.28 2.83 12.00
N ILE A 38 -16.59 3.95 11.76
CA ILE A 38 -16.23 4.39 10.43
C ILE A 38 -15.26 3.37 9.80
N ASP A 39 -14.21 2.96 10.53
CA ASP A 39 -13.25 1.93 10.10
C ASP A 39 -13.93 0.63 9.64
N ILE A 40 -14.86 0.10 10.47
CA ILE A 40 -15.57 -1.15 10.20
C ILE A 40 -16.47 -1.04 8.96
N LEU A 41 -17.03 0.13 8.68
CA LEU A 41 -17.87 0.36 7.51
C LEU A 41 -17.02 0.49 6.23
N THR A 42 -15.94 1.26 6.26
CA THR A 42 -15.14 1.55 5.07
C THR A 42 -14.23 0.40 4.66
N PHE A 43 -13.61 -0.28 5.63
CA PHE A 43 -12.63 -1.34 5.39
C PHE A 43 -13.16 -2.48 4.48
N PRO A 44 -14.30 -3.14 4.77
CA PRO A 44 -14.77 -4.24 3.94
C PRO A 44 -15.19 -3.76 2.54
N ILE A 45 -15.66 -2.52 2.41
CA ILE A 45 -16.11 -1.96 1.13
C ILE A 45 -14.93 -1.75 0.18
N THR A 46 -13.86 -1.09 0.63
CA THR A 46 -12.66 -0.87 -0.21
C THR A 46 -11.94 -2.17 -0.50
N GLN A 47 -11.78 -3.01 0.52
CA GLN A 47 -11.07 -4.27 0.42
C GLN A 47 -11.77 -5.26 -0.51
N LEU A 48 -13.10 -5.36 -0.44
CA LEU A 48 -13.88 -6.19 -1.35
C LEU A 48 -13.86 -5.64 -2.77
N TYR A 49 -13.98 -4.31 -2.95
CA TYR A 49 -13.93 -3.68 -4.26
C TYR A 49 -12.60 -3.95 -4.98
N PHE A 50 -11.47 -3.79 -4.30
CA PHE A 50 -10.15 -4.05 -4.88
C PHE A 50 -9.93 -5.54 -5.18
N ARG A 51 -10.41 -6.44 -4.31
CA ARG A 51 -10.35 -7.89 -4.56
C ARG A 51 -11.21 -8.31 -5.74
N MET A 52 -12.42 -7.76 -5.90
CA MET A 52 -13.29 -8.02 -7.05
C MET A 52 -12.67 -7.53 -8.36
N LYS A 53 -11.90 -6.44 -8.32
CA LYS A 53 -11.15 -5.93 -9.48
C LYS A 53 -9.83 -6.66 -9.71
N GLY A 54 -9.45 -7.61 -8.86
CA GLY A 54 -8.20 -8.36 -8.97
C GLY A 54 -6.96 -7.48 -8.83
N ILE A 55 -7.04 -6.45 -7.97
CA ILE A 55 -5.93 -5.54 -7.66
C ILE A 55 -5.36 -5.92 -6.29
N GLY A 56 -4.04 -5.84 -6.15
CA GLY A 56 -3.38 -6.07 -4.86
C GLY A 56 -3.80 -4.99 -3.86
N ALA A 57 -4.63 -5.36 -2.89
CA ALA A 57 -5.14 -4.48 -1.85
C ALA A 57 -4.17 -4.36 -0.65
N GLU A 58 -2.89 -4.63 -0.85
CA GLU A 58 -1.88 -4.68 0.23
C GLU A 58 -1.61 -3.29 0.82
N TYR A 59 -1.59 -2.26 -0.03
CA TYR A 59 -1.45 -0.86 0.40
C TYR A 59 -2.66 -0.37 1.19
N ASP A 60 -3.87 -0.70 0.72
CA ASP A 60 -5.12 -0.37 1.44
C ASP A 60 -5.18 -1.11 2.78
N LEU A 61 -4.88 -2.41 2.81
CA LEU A 61 -4.82 -3.20 4.03
C LEU A 61 -3.85 -2.62 5.05
N SER A 62 -2.65 -2.22 4.63
CA SER A 62 -1.62 -1.70 5.52
C SER A 62 -2.01 -0.35 6.12
N MET A 63 -2.63 0.53 5.33
CA MET A 63 -3.10 1.83 5.82
C MET A 63 -4.30 1.68 6.75
N ASN A 64 -5.27 0.82 6.43
CA ASN A 64 -6.37 0.51 7.36
C ASN A 64 -5.86 -0.11 8.67
N LEU A 65 -4.76 -0.88 8.65
CA LEU A 65 -4.17 -1.43 9.88
C LEU A 65 -3.52 -0.35 10.76
N LEU A 66 -2.96 0.69 10.14
CA LEU A 66 -2.37 1.84 10.85
C LEU A 66 -3.44 2.73 11.49
N GLU A 67 -4.65 2.73 10.96
CA GLU A 67 -5.75 3.53 11.52
C GLU A 67 -6.36 2.95 12.80
N LEU A 68 -6.17 1.66 13.06
CA LEU A 68 -6.53 1.05 14.35
C LEU A 68 -5.76 1.68 15.53
N ILE A 69 -4.66 2.39 15.26
CA ILE A 69 -3.89 3.09 16.27
C ILE A 69 -4.55 4.45 16.54
N PRO A 70 -5.04 4.71 17.77
CA PRO A 70 -5.63 5.99 18.13
C PRO A 70 -4.68 7.15 17.80
N TYR A 71 -5.24 8.30 17.38
CA TYR A 71 -4.53 9.50 16.90
C TYR A 71 -3.77 9.36 15.58
N VAL A 72 -3.18 8.19 15.28
CA VAL A 72 -2.58 7.90 13.96
C VAL A 72 -3.68 7.66 12.93
N GLY A 73 -4.78 7.01 13.33
CA GLY A 73 -5.97 6.83 12.49
C GLY A 73 -6.84 8.05 12.27
N ALA A 74 -6.56 9.17 12.97
CA ALA A 74 -7.19 10.45 12.67
C ALA A 74 -6.63 11.10 11.39
N LEU A 75 -5.50 10.61 10.88
CA LEU A 75 -4.93 11.07 9.61
C LEU A 75 -5.69 10.42 8.43
N PRO A 76 -5.70 11.06 7.25
CA PRO A 76 -6.36 10.52 6.06
C PRO A 76 -5.56 9.37 5.42
N LEU A 77 -5.22 8.34 6.22
CA LEU A 77 -4.38 7.21 5.81
C LEU A 77 -5.13 6.30 4.84
N ARG A 78 -6.43 6.08 5.05
CA ARG A 78 -7.32 5.39 4.12
C ARG A 78 -7.33 6.04 2.74
N THR A 79 -7.49 7.36 2.68
CA THR A 79 -7.40 8.09 1.40
C THR A 79 -6.04 7.88 0.74
N ILE A 80 -4.95 7.92 1.50
CA ILE A 80 -3.59 7.68 0.98
C ILE A 80 -3.44 6.24 0.47
N GLY A 81 -3.94 5.23 1.21
CA GLY A 81 -3.94 3.82 0.82
C GLY A 81 -4.67 3.56 -0.49
N VAL A 82 -5.87 4.10 -0.61
CA VAL A 82 -6.68 4.05 -1.84
C VAL A 82 -5.97 4.72 -3.00
N CYS A 83 -5.39 5.91 -2.79
CA CYS A 83 -4.61 6.60 -3.82
C CYS A 83 -3.41 5.78 -4.27
N MET A 84 -2.71 5.11 -3.34
CA MET A 84 -1.59 4.23 -3.65
C MET A 84 -2.03 3.01 -4.48
N VAL A 85 -3.14 2.37 -4.13
CA VAL A 85 -3.70 1.25 -4.91
C VAL A 85 -4.06 1.70 -6.33
N ILE A 86 -4.71 2.86 -6.46
CA ILE A 86 -5.09 3.44 -7.75
C ILE A 86 -3.86 3.82 -8.58
N TYR A 87 -2.84 4.40 -7.95
CA TYR A 87 -1.57 4.75 -8.61
C TYR A 87 -0.85 3.50 -9.09
N ALA A 88 -0.79 2.47 -8.24
CA ALA A 88 -0.18 1.19 -8.55
C ALA A 88 -0.89 0.47 -9.72
N ASP A 89 -2.22 0.51 -9.79
CA ASP A 89 -2.99 -0.02 -10.93
C ASP A 89 -2.64 0.69 -12.25
N ARG A 90 -2.35 2.00 -12.20
CA ARG A 90 -2.00 2.80 -13.38
C ARG A 90 -0.52 2.75 -13.77
N HIS A 91 0.38 2.45 -12.83
CA HIS A 91 1.82 2.34 -13.05
C HIS A 91 2.35 0.94 -12.68
N PRO A 92 2.00 -0.11 -13.45
CA PRO A 92 2.39 -1.49 -13.14
C PRO A 92 3.90 -1.71 -13.16
N GLU A 93 4.66 -0.88 -13.90
CA GLU A 93 6.13 -0.93 -13.95
C GLU A 93 6.77 -0.67 -12.58
N SER A 94 6.13 0.16 -11.74
CA SER A 94 6.60 0.44 -10.38
C SER A 94 6.39 -0.76 -9.44
N GLN A 95 5.31 -1.52 -9.61
CA GLN A 95 5.04 -2.72 -8.80
C GLN A 95 5.98 -3.88 -9.15
N VAL A 96 6.25 -4.08 -10.44
CA VAL A 96 7.19 -5.10 -10.92
C VAL A 96 8.62 -4.75 -10.47
N ALA A 97 9.03 -3.49 -10.58
CA ALA A 97 10.34 -3.03 -10.10
C ALA A 97 10.51 -3.23 -8.58
N GLN A 98 9.47 -2.94 -7.78
CA GLN A 98 9.52 -3.15 -6.32
C GLN A 98 9.54 -4.63 -5.92
N LYS A 99 8.79 -5.50 -6.62
CA LYS A 99 8.86 -6.95 -6.42
C LYS A 99 10.23 -7.51 -6.78
N ILE A 100 10.82 -7.07 -7.89
CA ILE A 100 12.16 -7.48 -8.31
C ILE A 100 13.22 -7.00 -7.32
N GLN A 101 13.12 -5.76 -6.81
CA GLN A 101 14.07 -5.23 -5.81
C GLN A 101 13.96 -5.95 -4.47
N SER A 102 12.75 -6.23 -3.99
CA SER A 102 12.55 -6.97 -2.73
C SER A 102 13.00 -8.43 -2.82
N ILE A 103 12.91 -9.06 -3.99
CA ILE A 103 13.50 -10.38 -4.25
C ILE A 103 15.03 -10.27 -4.30
N ALA A 104 15.57 -9.29 -5.03
CA ALA A 104 17.02 -9.08 -5.15
C ALA A 104 17.70 -8.78 -3.80
N GLN A 105 17.03 -8.05 -2.90
CA GLN A 105 17.50 -7.79 -1.54
C GLN A 105 17.45 -9.05 -0.63
N LYS A 106 16.54 -10.00 -0.90
CA LYS A 106 16.42 -11.25 -0.16
C LYS A 106 17.30 -12.37 -0.71
N MET A 107 17.90 -12.21 -1.90
CA MET A 107 18.86 -13.18 -2.41
C MET A 107 20.19 -13.05 -1.66
N PRO A 108 20.76 -14.14 -1.12
CA PRO A 108 22.08 -14.07 -0.50
C PRO A 108 23.11 -13.71 -1.58
N VAL A 109 23.81 -12.59 -1.39
CA VAL A 109 24.93 -12.18 -2.24
C VAL A 109 25.99 -13.27 -2.17
N LYS A 110 26.02 -14.16 -3.16
CA LYS A 110 27.12 -15.10 -3.34
C LYS A 110 28.34 -14.28 -3.73
N LYS A 111 29.20 -13.96 -2.75
CA LYS A 111 30.52 -13.36 -3.01
C LYS A 111 31.22 -14.17 -4.11
N PRO A 112 31.62 -13.55 -5.23
CA PRO A 112 32.50 -14.21 -6.19
C PRO A 112 33.77 -14.61 -5.44
N GLY A 113 34.05 -15.92 -5.36
CA GLY A 113 35.28 -16.41 -4.76
C GLY A 113 36.46 -15.82 -5.53
N VAL A 114 37.35 -15.13 -4.82
CA VAL A 114 38.59 -14.61 -5.39
C VAL A 114 39.35 -15.79 -6.02
N PRO A 115 39.63 -15.80 -7.34
CA PRO A 115 40.44 -16.83 -7.94
C PRO A 115 41.83 -16.77 -7.30
N LYS A 116 42.22 -17.83 -6.58
CA LYS A 116 43.61 -17.99 -6.14
C LYS A 116 44.45 -18.24 -7.38
N ILE A 117 45.16 -17.22 -7.86
CA ILE A 117 46.19 -17.37 -8.89
C ILE A 117 47.32 -18.19 -8.25
N PRO A 118 47.67 -19.38 -8.78
CA PRO A 118 48.79 -20.13 -8.26
C PRO A 118 50.08 -19.37 -8.59
N ILE A 119 50.74 -18.85 -7.55
CA ILE A 119 52.06 -18.27 -7.67
C ILE A 119 53.02 -19.44 -7.92
N SER A 120 53.51 -19.54 -9.16
CA SER A 120 54.56 -20.47 -9.54
C SER A 120 55.86 -20.06 -8.85
N THR A 121 56.16 -20.65 -7.69
CA THR A 121 57.53 -20.69 -7.17
C THR A 121 58.36 -21.63 -8.05
N SER A 122 59.11 -21.04 -8.98
CA SER A 122 60.28 -21.69 -9.58
C SER A 122 61.39 -21.77 -8.54
N LYS A 123 62.08 -22.92 -8.56
CA LYS A 123 63.17 -23.36 -7.70
C LYS A 123 64.32 -22.36 -7.55
#